data_AF-A0A0M9DXV1-F1
#
_entry.id   AF-A0A0M9DXV1-F1
#
_cell.length_a   1.000
_cell.length_b   1.000
_cell.length_c   1.000
_cell.angle_alpha   90.00
_cell.angle_beta   90.00
_cell.angle_gamma   90.00
#
_symmetry.space_group_name_H-M   'P 1'
#
loop_
_entity.id
_entity.type
_entity.pdbx_description
1 polymer ?
#
loop_
_entity_poly.entity_id
_entity_poly.type
_entity_poly.pdbx_seq_one_letter_code
_entity_poly.pdbx_strand_id
1 'polypeptide(L)'
;MNTAATDRYFLVKVTVPFTGVANGSSDTITVQGVSQGLNSIVSIAKLVTDSPYYEFNLKKITPNKTIFLGETFDYHIELNNTGSANDCYSITVSGGNWSYTLRNANDSTDITSLPMPANYSDSFLLRVTMPQTGVASGEAETVTVKVQSQNNQTIFDQVLVTTASPYYDLTATRLNFPKTVYTEETFNYNVALNNLGNIIDSYTYPLKAVFGHMPSEMPRIQKI
;
A
#
# COMPACT_ATOMS: atom_id res chain seq x y z
N MET A 1 -8.38 -64.76 42.61
CA MET A 1 -7.46 -63.61 42.47
C MET A 1 -8.08 -62.66 41.47
N ASN A 2 -8.50 -61.48 41.92
CA ASN A 2 -9.10 -60.46 41.07
C ASN A 2 -7.96 -59.70 40.39
N THR A 3 -7.62 -60.07 39.15
CA THR A 3 -6.71 -59.26 38.34
C THR A 3 -7.40 -57.94 38.06
N ALA A 4 -6.95 -56.89 38.75
CA ALA A 4 -7.38 -55.53 38.46
C ALA A 4 -7.20 -55.24 36.97
N ALA A 5 -8.21 -54.65 36.35
CA ALA A 5 -8.11 -54.17 34.98
C ALA A 5 -6.89 -53.23 34.89
N THR A 6 -6.03 -53.48 33.92
CA THR A 6 -4.87 -52.64 33.62
C THR A 6 -5.17 -51.89 32.34
N ASP A 7 -5.06 -50.56 32.39
CA ASP A 7 -5.21 -49.72 31.20
C ASP A 7 -4.12 -50.08 30.18
N ARG A 8 -4.52 -50.23 28.92
CA ARG A 8 -3.63 -50.44 27.79
C ARG A 8 -3.90 -49.37 26.74
N TYR A 9 -2.84 -48.89 26.11
CA TYR A 9 -2.87 -47.82 25.13
C TYR A 9 -2.37 -48.30 23.77
N PHE A 10 -2.87 -47.70 22.70
CA PHE A 10 -2.33 -47.81 21.36
C PHE A 10 -2.27 -46.42 20.72
N LEU A 11 -1.43 -46.25 19.70
CA LEU A 11 -1.23 -44.96 19.03
C LEU A 11 -2.00 -44.94 17.72
N VAL A 12 -2.67 -43.81 17.45
CA VAL A 12 -3.21 -43.48 16.13
C VAL A 12 -2.35 -42.35 15.57
N LYS A 13 -1.73 -42.58 14.41
CA LYS A 13 -0.90 -41.58 13.73
C LYS A 13 -1.71 -40.96 12.60
N VAL A 14 -1.82 -39.63 12.60
CA VAL A 14 -2.49 -38.84 11.56
C VAL A 14 -1.44 -38.00 10.83
N THR A 15 -1.65 -37.72 9.54
CA THR A 15 -0.80 -36.83 8.74
C THR A 15 -1.69 -36.01 7.82
N VAL A 16 -1.49 -34.69 7.80
CA VAL A 16 -2.20 -33.78 6.91
C VAL A 16 -1.37 -33.63 5.63
N PRO A 17 -1.91 -33.96 4.44
CA PRO A 17 -1.18 -33.79 3.19
C PRO A 17 -0.95 -32.31 2.87
N PHE A 18 0.13 -32.02 2.15
CA PHE A 18 0.49 -30.64 1.78
C PHE A 18 -0.45 -30.03 0.72
N THR A 19 -1.14 -30.87 -0.05
CA THR A 19 -2.09 -30.45 -1.09
C THR A 19 -3.42 -31.18 -0.93
N GLY A 20 -4.49 -30.60 -1.46
CA GLY A 20 -5.82 -31.21 -1.43
C GLY A 20 -6.57 -31.07 -0.11
N VAL A 21 -6.05 -30.29 0.84
CA VAL A 21 -6.73 -29.96 2.11
C VAL A 21 -7.21 -28.51 2.04
N ALA A 22 -8.49 -28.29 2.34
CA ALA A 22 -9.06 -26.95 2.39
C ALA A 22 -8.50 -26.17 3.59
N ASN A 23 -8.44 -24.84 3.46
CA ASN A 23 -8.01 -23.93 4.52
C ASN A 23 -8.89 -24.10 5.77
N GLY A 24 -8.30 -24.47 6.93
CA GLY A 24 -9.06 -24.73 8.15
C GLY A 24 -10.00 -25.95 8.11
N SER A 25 -9.73 -26.93 7.26
CA SER A 25 -10.49 -28.20 7.21
C SER A 25 -10.32 -29.02 8.49
N SER A 26 -11.35 -29.80 8.82
CA SER A 26 -11.35 -30.76 9.92
C SER A 26 -11.62 -32.18 9.41
N ASP A 27 -10.97 -33.18 10.00
CA ASP A 27 -11.22 -34.61 9.75
C ASP A 27 -11.52 -35.33 11.07
N THR A 28 -12.39 -36.34 11.01
CA THR A 28 -12.81 -37.11 12.19
C THR A 28 -12.67 -38.62 11.95
N ILE A 29 -11.81 -39.25 12.75
CA ILE A 29 -11.66 -40.71 12.81
C ILE A 29 -12.45 -41.25 13.99
N THR A 30 -13.24 -42.31 13.77
CA THR A 30 -13.94 -43.02 14.85
C THR A 30 -13.22 -44.32 15.21
N VAL A 31 -12.83 -44.47 16.47
CA VAL A 31 -12.29 -45.71 17.02
C VAL A 31 -13.43 -46.45 17.72
N GLN A 32 -13.77 -47.65 17.24
CA GLN A 32 -14.78 -48.51 17.86
C GLN A 32 -14.11 -49.67 18.60
N GLY A 33 -14.32 -49.74 19.91
CA GLY A 33 -13.98 -50.91 20.73
C GLY A 33 -15.19 -51.83 20.86
N VAL A 34 -15.00 -53.13 20.60
CA VAL A 34 -16.04 -54.15 20.75
C VAL A 34 -15.53 -55.24 21.70
N SER A 35 -16.29 -55.54 22.75
CA SER A 35 -15.94 -56.62 23.69
C SER A 35 -16.01 -57.98 22.99
N GLN A 36 -14.94 -58.76 23.08
CA GLN A 36 -14.86 -60.10 22.48
C GLN A 36 -15.65 -61.16 23.26
N GLY A 37 -15.92 -60.93 24.55
CA GLY A 37 -16.72 -61.82 25.38
C GLY A 37 -18.22 -61.58 25.26
N LEU A 38 -18.63 -60.39 24.79
CA LEU A 38 -20.02 -60.01 24.58
C LEU A 38 -20.10 -58.87 23.54
N ASN A 39 -20.30 -59.21 22.27
CA ASN A 39 -20.21 -58.28 21.13
C ASN A 39 -21.25 -57.13 21.15
N SER A 40 -22.24 -57.17 22.05
CA SER A 40 -23.17 -56.06 22.25
C SER A 40 -22.59 -54.91 23.08
N ILE A 41 -21.46 -55.12 23.77
CA ILE A 41 -20.74 -54.07 24.48
C ILE A 41 -19.81 -53.38 23.48
N VAL A 42 -20.19 -52.15 23.11
CA VAL A 42 -19.46 -51.30 22.16
C VAL A 42 -19.17 -49.94 22.80
N SER A 43 -17.97 -49.42 22.58
CA SER A 43 -17.60 -48.05 22.93
C SER A 43 -16.97 -47.35 21.73
N ILE A 44 -17.19 -46.05 21.61
CA ILE A 44 -16.69 -45.25 20.48
C ILE A 44 -15.94 -44.04 21.01
N ALA A 45 -14.75 -43.81 20.49
CA ALA A 45 -13.99 -42.57 20.66
C ALA A 45 -13.88 -41.84 19.31
N LYS A 46 -14.01 -40.52 19.33
CA LYS A 46 -13.79 -39.67 18.14
C LYS A 46 -12.45 -38.97 18.28
N LEU A 47 -11.65 -39.00 17.22
CA LEU A 47 -10.40 -38.28 17.08
C LEU A 47 -10.63 -37.21 16.01
N VAL A 48 -10.56 -35.94 16.41
CA VAL A 48 -10.72 -34.80 15.49
C VAL A 48 -9.34 -34.21 15.23
N THR A 49 -9.02 -33.95 13.96
CA THR A 49 -7.78 -33.30 13.55
C THR A 49 -8.10 -32.14 12.64
N ASP A 50 -7.61 -30.95 12.98
CA ASP A 50 -7.79 -29.73 12.20
C ASP A 50 -6.51 -29.39 11.43
N SER A 51 -6.68 -28.93 10.19
CA SER A 51 -5.63 -28.30 9.42
C SER A 51 -5.50 -26.81 9.80
N PRO A 52 -4.32 -26.20 9.65
CA PRO A 52 -4.12 -24.78 9.86
C PRO A 52 -5.12 -23.91 9.07
N TYR A 53 -5.55 -22.80 9.67
CA TYR A 53 -6.36 -21.78 9.01
C TYR A 53 -5.54 -20.51 8.80
N TYR A 54 -5.35 -20.13 7.54
CA TYR A 54 -4.62 -18.93 7.12
C TYR A 54 -5.61 -17.88 6.63
N GLU A 55 -5.54 -16.67 7.17
CA GLU A 55 -6.36 -15.54 6.74
C GLU A 55 -5.68 -14.25 7.18
N PHE A 56 -5.83 -13.18 6.40
CA PHE A 56 -5.31 -11.88 6.82
C PHE A 56 -6.08 -10.73 6.19
N ASN A 57 -5.91 -9.54 6.78
CA ASN A 57 -6.42 -8.29 6.22
C ASN A 57 -5.27 -7.32 5.96
N LEU A 58 -5.36 -6.57 4.86
CA LEU A 58 -4.42 -5.52 4.50
C LEU A 58 -5.10 -4.16 4.51
N LYS A 59 -4.46 -3.16 5.10
CA LYS A 59 -5.02 -1.81 5.17
C LYS A 59 -3.95 -0.74 4.99
N LYS A 60 -4.13 0.13 4.00
CA LYS A 60 -3.35 1.36 3.90
C LYS A 60 -3.84 2.36 4.95
N ILE A 61 -2.95 2.78 5.85
CA ILE A 61 -3.26 3.75 6.91
C ILE A 61 -3.02 5.18 6.44
N THR A 62 -1.92 5.40 5.72
CA THR A 62 -1.58 6.73 5.22
C THR A 62 -2.46 7.12 4.03
N PRO A 63 -3.11 8.29 4.03
CA PRO A 63 -3.90 8.75 2.89
C PRO A 63 -2.99 9.04 1.68
N ASN A 64 -3.60 9.09 0.49
CA ASN A 64 -2.91 9.51 -0.73
C ASN A 64 -2.27 10.89 -0.55
N LYS A 65 -1.09 11.09 -1.16
CA LYS A 65 -0.27 12.26 -0.90
C LYS A 65 0.20 12.95 -2.18
N THR A 66 0.18 14.27 -2.16
CA THR A 66 0.94 15.09 -3.11
C THR A 66 2.33 15.38 -2.55
N ILE A 67 3.37 15.12 -3.34
CA ILE A 67 4.79 15.34 -2.98
C ILE A 67 5.49 16.11 -4.10
N PHE A 68 6.62 16.74 -3.80
CA PHE A 68 7.40 17.52 -4.76
C PHE A 68 8.47 16.69 -5.48
N LEU A 69 9.01 17.24 -6.56
CA LEU A 69 10.07 16.62 -7.34
C LEU A 69 11.27 16.26 -6.45
N GLY A 70 11.72 15.01 -6.54
CA GLY A 70 12.83 14.49 -5.74
C GLY A 70 12.49 14.16 -4.28
N GLU A 71 11.27 14.46 -3.81
CA GLU A 71 10.88 14.09 -2.45
C GLU A 71 10.60 12.60 -2.32
N THR A 72 10.80 12.12 -1.08
CA THR A 72 10.43 10.78 -0.67
C THR A 72 9.26 10.83 0.31
N PHE A 73 8.41 9.82 0.26
CA PHE A 73 7.30 9.69 1.19
C PHE A 73 7.00 8.24 1.53
N ASP A 74 6.68 7.98 2.78
CA ASP A 74 6.42 6.63 3.30
C ASP A 74 4.92 6.45 3.58
N TYR A 75 4.32 5.51 2.87
CA TYR A 75 2.98 5.04 3.16
C TYR A 75 3.03 3.89 4.17
N HIS A 76 2.33 4.04 5.28
CA HIS A 76 2.16 2.98 6.26
C HIS A 76 1.03 2.05 5.84
N ILE A 77 1.33 0.76 5.80
CA ILE A 77 0.39 -0.31 5.47
C ILE A 77 0.40 -1.29 6.63
N GLU A 78 -0.78 -1.53 7.19
CA GLU A 78 -1.03 -2.49 8.27
C GLU A 78 -1.43 -3.83 7.68
N LEU A 79 -0.83 -4.89 8.22
CA LEU A 79 -1.10 -6.28 7.91
C LEU A 79 -1.56 -6.98 9.20
N ASN A 80 -2.72 -7.63 9.16
CA ASN A 80 -3.27 -8.32 10.31
C ASN A 80 -3.50 -9.80 10.00
N ASN A 81 -2.72 -10.70 10.64
CA ASN A 81 -2.91 -12.14 10.53
C ASN A 81 -4.06 -12.54 11.43
N THR A 82 -5.21 -12.78 10.79
CA THR A 82 -6.44 -13.24 11.45
C THR A 82 -6.60 -14.76 11.40
N GLY A 83 -5.62 -15.46 10.83
CA GLY A 83 -5.53 -16.91 10.84
C GLY A 83 -5.15 -17.46 12.21
N SER A 84 -5.40 -18.75 12.40
CA SER A 84 -5.02 -19.49 13.62
C SER A 84 -3.58 -19.97 13.59
N ALA A 85 -2.88 -19.81 12.46
CA ALA A 85 -1.52 -20.26 12.26
C ALA A 85 -0.55 -19.10 11.99
N ASN A 86 0.70 -19.29 12.39
CA ASN A 86 1.80 -18.41 12.01
C ASN A 86 2.00 -18.48 10.50
N ASP A 87 2.35 -17.36 9.90
CA ASP A 87 2.58 -17.27 8.47
C ASP A 87 3.74 -16.35 8.13
N CYS A 88 4.22 -16.44 6.90
CA CYS A 88 5.09 -15.47 6.30
C CYS A 88 4.39 -14.94 5.05
N TYR A 89 4.27 -13.62 4.93
CA TYR A 89 3.54 -13.02 3.85
C TYR A 89 4.51 -12.43 2.83
N SER A 90 4.42 -12.85 1.57
CA SER A 90 5.15 -12.24 0.46
C SER A 90 4.50 -10.92 0.06
N ILE A 91 5.30 -9.89 -0.17
CA ILE A 91 4.85 -8.53 -0.50
C ILE A 91 5.42 -8.15 -1.86
N THR A 92 4.57 -7.65 -2.74
CA THR A 92 4.95 -7.20 -4.08
C THR A 92 4.30 -5.86 -4.41
N VAL A 93 5.00 -5.05 -5.21
CA VAL A 93 4.49 -3.77 -5.72
C VAL A 93 4.46 -3.86 -7.23
N SER A 94 3.37 -3.38 -7.84
CA SER A 94 3.22 -3.36 -9.30
C SER A 94 2.53 -2.08 -9.78
N GLY A 95 2.87 -1.67 -11.00
CA GLY A 95 2.46 -0.40 -11.57
C GLY A 95 3.40 0.75 -11.18
N GLY A 96 3.11 1.94 -11.71
CA GLY A 96 3.92 3.14 -11.54
C GLY A 96 5.23 3.11 -12.34
N ASN A 97 5.82 4.28 -12.55
CA ASN A 97 7.12 4.50 -13.15
C ASN A 97 8.09 5.18 -12.18
N TRP A 98 7.60 5.70 -11.05
CA TRP A 98 8.44 6.25 -10.00
C TRP A 98 9.16 5.12 -9.23
N SER A 99 10.12 5.50 -8.38
CA SER A 99 10.85 4.53 -7.58
C SER A 99 10.02 4.15 -6.35
N TYR A 100 9.83 2.85 -6.14
CA TYR A 100 9.11 2.28 -5.00
C TYR A 100 9.96 1.25 -4.28
N THR A 101 10.08 1.36 -2.97
CA THR A 101 10.77 0.38 -2.12
C THR A 101 9.91 -0.02 -0.93
N LEU A 102 9.96 -1.32 -0.59
CA LEU A 102 9.27 -1.86 0.57
C LEU A 102 10.25 -1.91 1.74
N ARG A 103 9.88 -1.29 2.86
CA ARG A 103 10.71 -1.21 4.08
C ARG A 103 9.97 -1.83 5.26
N ASN A 104 10.69 -2.34 6.24
CA ASN A 104 10.07 -2.72 7.51
C ASN A 104 9.54 -1.49 8.28
N ALA A 105 8.69 -1.71 9.29
CA ALA A 105 8.09 -0.63 10.10
C ALA A 105 9.11 0.35 10.71
N ASN A 106 10.30 -0.14 11.04
CA ASN A 106 11.37 0.66 11.64
C ASN A 106 12.29 1.36 10.61
N ASP A 107 11.99 1.23 9.32
CA ASP A 107 12.80 1.75 8.20
C ASP A 107 14.29 1.36 8.25
N SER A 108 14.62 0.19 8.78
CA SER A 108 16.00 -0.27 8.90
C SER A 108 16.44 -1.16 7.73
N THR A 109 15.52 -1.83 7.05
CA THR A 109 15.84 -2.74 5.93
C THR A 109 14.75 -2.75 4.87
N ASP A 110 15.17 -3.02 3.64
CA ASP A 110 14.25 -3.42 2.57
C ASP A 110 13.71 -4.81 2.87
N ILE A 111 12.44 -5.04 2.53
CA ILE A 111 11.77 -6.32 2.73
C ILE A 111 11.00 -6.74 1.48
N THR A 112 10.84 -8.06 1.31
CA THR A 112 9.91 -8.66 0.35
C THR A 112 8.94 -9.63 1.02
N SER A 113 9.07 -9.82 2.34
CA SER A 113 8.19 -10.63 3.13
C SER A 113 8.12 -10.18 4.59
N LEU A 114 7.04 -10.51 5.27
CA LEU A 114 6.83 -10.20 6.69
C LEU A 114 6.34 -11.45 7.44
N PRO A 115 7.15 -12.04 8.34
CA PRO A 115 6.71 -13.13 9.20
C PRO A 115 5.80 -12.61 10.30
N MET A 116 4.65 -13.24 10.51
CA MET A 116 3.72 -12.85 11.58
C MET A 116 3.16 -14.06 12.34
N PRO A 117 3.14 -13.99 13.69
CA PRO A 117 2.38 -14.94 14.49
C PRO A 117 0.88 -14.91 14.17
N ALA A 118 0.19 -15.99 14.52
CA ALA A 118 -1.28 -16.04 14.51
C ALA A 118 -1.87 -14.93 15.39
N ASN A 119 -2.98 -14.32 14.94
CA ASN A 119 -3.70 -13.27 15.66
C ASN A 119 -2.84 -12.05 16.03
N TYR A 120 -1.86 -11.72 15.19
CA TYR A 120 -0.96 -10.59 15.39
C TYR A 120 -1.08 -9.59 14.23
N SER A 121 -0.89 -8.32 14.53
CA SER A 121 -0.85 -7.25 13.53
C SER A 121 0.50 -6.55 13.56
N ASP A 122 1.03 -6.25 12.39
CA ASP A 122 2.24 -5.46 12.21
C ASP A 122 2.08 -4.54 10.99
N SER A 123 3.07 -3.69 10.74
CA SER A 123 3.07 -2.75 9.63
C SER A 123 4.35 -2.81 8.83
N PHE A 124 4.30 -2.28 7.62
CA PHE A 124 5.46 -2.02 6.78
C PHE A 124 5.26 -0.71 6.02
N LEU A 125 6.33 -0.23 5.41
CA LEU A 125 6.33 1.01 4.64
C LEU A 125 6.43 0.70 3.15
N LEU A 126 5.61 1.38 2.36
CA LEU A 126 5.89 1.60 0.96
C LEU A 126 6.48 3.00 0.80
N ARG A 127 7.77 3.07 0.51
CA ARG A 127 8.47 4.31 0.20
C ARG A 127 8.36 4.60 -1.28
N VAL A 128 7.91 5.81 -1.62
CA VAL A 128 7.94 6.33 -2.98
C VAL A 128 8.96 7.48 -3.06
N THR A 129 9.67 7.57 -4.18
CA THR A 129 10.52 8.72 -4.51
C THR A 129 10.08 9.29 -5.85
N MET A 130 9.64 10.55 -5.85
CA MET A 130 9.26 11.25 -7.08
C MET A 130 10.52 11.59 -7.90
N PRO A 131 10.53 11.34 -9.23
CA PRO A 131 11.63 11.78 -10.07
C PRO A 131 11.86 13.29 -10.00
N GLN A 132 13.11 13.73 -10.19
CA GLN A 132 13.44 15.17 -10.24
C GLN A 132 13.05 15.84 -11.57
N THR A 133 12.80 15.06 -12.62
CA THR A 133 12.49 15.54 -13.97
C THR A 133 11.50 14.61 -14.65
N GLY A 134 10.85 15.10 -15.71
CA GLY A 134 9.95 14.28 -16.53
C GLY A 134 8.56 14.04 -15.93
N VAL A 135 8.25 14.64 -14.79
CA VAL A 135 6.94 14.58 -14.14
C VAL A 135 6.10 15.77 -14.60
N ALA A 136 4.93 15.49 -15.17
CA ALA A 136 3.97 16.52 -15.58
C ALA A 136 3.27 17.15 -14.36
N SER A 137 2.73 18.34 -14.58
CA SER A 137 1.94 19.02 -13.54
C SER A 137 0.64 18.27 -13.26
N GLY A 138 0.37 18.00 -11.99
CA GLY A 138 -0.81 17.22 -11.54
C GLY A 138 -0.76 15.75 -11.94
N GLU A 139 0.39 15.24 -12.38
CA GLU A 139 0.59 13.82 -12.66
C GLU A 139 0.36 12.99 -11.40
N ALA A 140 -0.34 11.86 -11.53
CA ALA A 140 -0.57 10.95 -10.43
C ALA A 140 -0.29 9.51 -10.85
N GLU A 141 0.43 8.78 -10.01
CA GLU A 141 0.66 7.35 -10.15
C GLU A 141 -0.08 6.59 -9.07
N THR A 142 -0.74 5.50 -9.47
CA THR A 142 -1.33 4.54 -8.54
C THR A 142 -0.64 3.20 -8.69
N VAL A 143 -0.07 2.69 -7.59
CA VAL A 143 0.54 1.37 -7.52
C VAL A 143 -0.33 0.42 -6.71
N THR A 144 -0.24 -0.87 -7.04
CA THR A 144 -0.89 -1.94 -6.29
C THR A 144 0.15 -2.61 -5.41
N VAL A 145 -0.09 -2.59 -4.09
CA VAL A 145 0.66 -3.40 -3.13
C VAL A 145 -0.13 -4.67 -2.87
N LYS A 146 0.41 -5.80 -3.30
CA LYS A 146 -0.19 -7.12 -3.09
C LYS A 146 0.58 -7.86 -2.01
N VAL A 147 -0.15 -8.41 -1.05
CA VAL A 147 0.35 -9.32 -0.03
C VAL A 147 -0.25 -10.71 -0.26
N GLN A 148 0.52 -11.77 -0.03
CA GLN A 148 0.08 -13.15 -0.25
C GLN A 148 0.67 -14.06 0.82
N SER A 149 -0.15 -14.97 1.37
CA SER A 149 0.31 -16.01 2.29
C SER A 149 1.29 -16.97 1.58
N GLN A 150 2.42 -17.29 2.23
CA GLN A 150 3.37 -18.27 1.71
C GLN A 150 2.93 -19.71 2.00
N ASN A 151 2.20 -19.94 3.08
CA ASN A 151 1.68 -21.27 3.43
C ASN A 151 0.37 -21.61 2.70
N ASN A 152 -0.38 -20.61 2.23
CA ASN A 152 -1.55 -20.80 1.39
C ASN A 152 -1.65 -19.73 0.29
N GLN A 153 -1.11 -20.04 -0.89
CA GLN A 153 -1.05 -19.12 -2.03
C GLN A 153 -2.42 -18.69 -2.58
N THR A 154 -3.52 -19.33 -2.18
CA THR A 154 -4.86 -18.88 -2.57
C THR A 154 -5.34 -17.67 -1.76
N ILE A 155 -4.70 -17.37 -0.63
CA ILE A 155 -5.01 -16.25 0.26
C ILE A 155 -4.11 -15.07 -0.08
N PHE A 156 -4.71 -13.99 -0.57
CA PHE A 156 -4.03 -12.74 -0.88
C PHE A 156 -4.98 -11.56 -0.69
N ASP A 157 -4.41 -10.39 -0.45
CA ASP A 157 -5.12 -9.11 -0.37
C ASP A 157 -4.26 -8.01 -0.98
N GLN A 158 -4.86 -6.89 -1.34
CA GLN A 158 -4.17 -5.78 -2.01
C GLN A 158 -4.75 -4.42 -1.66
N VAL A 159 -3.88 -3.42 -1.63
CA VAL A 159 -4.26 -2.02 -1.45
C VAL A 159 -3.69 -1.16 -2.56
N LEU A 160 -4.42 -0.09 -2.90
CA LEU A 160 -3.98 0.92 -3.87
C LEU A 160 -3.34 2.10 -3.15
N VAL A 161 -2.19 2.53 -3.64
CA VAL A 161 -1.46 3.70 -3.14
C VAL A 161 -1.33 4.70 -4.29
N THR A 162 -1.88 5.90 -4.13
CA THR A 162 -1.79 6.96 -5.13
C THR A 162 -0.94 8.11 -4.60
N THR A 163 0.06 8.49 -5.38
CA THR A 163 0.90 9.66 -5.12
C THR A 163 0.79 10.61 -6.31
N ALA A 164 0.70 11.90 -6.05
CA ALA A 164 0.56 12.92 -7.09
C ALA A 164 1.68 13.98 -7.02
N SER A 165 2.01 14.57 -8.16
CA SER A 165 2.75 15.82 -8.22
C SER A 165 1.82 17.01 -7.98
N PRO A 166 2.36 18.19 -7.63
CA PRO A 166 1.54 19.38 -7.49
C PRO A 166 0.95 19.81 -8.84
N TYR A 167 -0.24 20.38 -8.79
CA TYR A 167 -0.89 20.96 -9.96
C TYR A 167 -0.56 22.46 -10.01
N TYR A 168 0.03 22.86 -11.12
CA TYR A 168 0.51 24.20 -11.44
C TYR A 168 -0.27 24.67 -12.65
N ASP A 169 -0.92 25.82 -12.53
CA ASP A 169 -1.60 26.49 -13.64
C ASP A 169 -1.61 28.00 -13.39
N LEU A 170 -1.56 28.79 -14.46
CA LEU A 170 -1.43 30.25 -14.40
C LEU A 170 -2.14 30.89 -15.58
N THR A 171 -2.88 31.95 -15.30
CA THR A 171 -3.38 32.86 -16.33
C THR A 171 -2.89 34.29 -16.11
N ALA A 172 -2.62 34.98 -17.21
CA ALA A 172 -2.29 36.40 -17.23
C ALA A 172 -3.31 37.15 -18.09
N THR A 173 -3.97 38.17 -17.54
CA THR A 173 -5.02 38.91 -18.23
C THR A 173 -4.71 40.40 -18.20
N ARG A 174 -4.68 41.03 -19.39
CA ARG A 174 -4.57 42.49 -19.51
C ARG A 174 -5.89 43.13 -19.11
N LEU A 175 -5.85 44.05 -18.14
CA LEU A 175 -7.05 44.69 -17.59
C LEU A 175 -7.44 45.98 -18.33
N ASN A 176 -6.47 46.70 -18.89
CA ASN A 176 -6.73 47.93 -19.63
C ASN A 176 -6.81 47.68 -21.15
N PHE A 177 -7.59 48.51 -21.84
CA PHE A 177 -7.64 48.50 -23.30
C PHE A 177 -6.29 48.95 -23.91
N PRO A 178 -5.97 48.52 -25.13
CA PRO A 178 -4.83 49.04 -25.87
C PRO A 178 -4.89 50.57 -25.97
N LYS A 179 -3.75 51.24 -25.78
CA LYS A 179 -3.63 52.69 -25.93
C LYS A 179 -2.55 53.03 -26.95
N THR A 180 -2.83 53.99 -27.84
CA THR A 180 -1.79 54.66 -28.62
C THR A 180 -1.01 55.59 -27.70
N VAL A 181 0.30 55.40 -27.64
CA VAL A 181 1.22 56.19 -26.80
C VAL A 181 2.10 57.02 -27.73
N TYR A 182 2.10 58.34 -27.56
CA TYR A 182 2.91 59.24 -28.39
C TYR A 182 4.36 59.32 -27.87
N THR A 183 5.26 59.91 -28.66
CA THR A 183 6.67 60.08 -28.29
C THR A 183 6.80 60.78 -26.94
N GLU A 184 7.67 60.27 -26.07
CA GLU A 184 7.87 60.71 -24.67
C GLU A 184 6.67 60.51 -23.72
N GLU A 185 5.55 59.94 -24.16
CA GLU A 185 4.46 59.55 -23.24
C GLU A 185 4.76 58.20 -22.58
N THR A 186 4.36 58.06 -21.31
CA THR A 186 4.36 56.78 -20.61
C THR A 186 2.93 56.27 -20.43
N PHE A 187 2.76 54.95 -20.48
CA PHE A 187 1.48 54.30 -20.20
C PHE A 187 1.70 52.99 -19.47
N ASN A 188 0.96 52.79 -18.38
CA ASN A 188 1.01 51.58 -17.59
C ASN A 188 -0.11 50.62 -18.01
N TYR A 189 0.27 49.41 -18.43
CA TYR A 189 -0.68 48.32 -18.56
C TYR A 189 -0.82 47.61 -17.22
N ASN A 190 -2.06 47.47 -16.73
CA ASN A 190 -2.32 46.59 -15.60
C ASN A 190 -2.54 45.17 -16.13
N VAL A 191 -1.80 44.22 -15.56
CA VAL A 191 -1.91 42.80 -15.85
C VAL A 191 -2.27 42.09 -14.56
N ALA A 192 -3.37 41.34 -14.56
CA ALA A 192 -3.74 40.44 -13.48
C ALA A 192 -3.11 39.07 -13.73
N LEU A 193 -2.58 38.47 -12.66
CA LEU A 193 -2.04 37.13 -12.65
C LEU A 193 -2.89 36.30 -11.71
N ASN A 194 -3.40 35.16 -12.18
CA ASN A 194 -4.18 34.25 -11.36
C ASN A 194 -3.49 32.89 -11.36
N ASN A 195 -2.98 32.48 -10.21
CA ASN A 195 -2.57 31.11 -9.95
C ASN A 195 -3.84 30.25 -9.91
N LEU A 196 -3.96 29.32 -10.87
CA LEU A 196 -5.04 28.35 -10.95
C LEU A 196 -4.62 26.96 -10.45
N GLY A 197 -3.35 26.82 -10.06
CA GLY A 197 -2.80 25.63 -9.44
C GLY A 197 -3.36 25.37 -8.04
N ASN A 198 -3.05 24.19 -7.49
CA ASN A 198 -3.48 23.79 -6.14
C ASN A 198 -2.43 24.08 -5.06
N ILE A 199 -1.34 24.76 -5.42
CA ILE A 199 -0.27 25.16 -4.51
C ILE A 199 0.17 26.61 -4.76
N ILE A 200 0.73 27.24 -3.73
CA ILE A 200 1.35 28.57 -3.85
C ILE A 200 2.61 28.45 -4.70
N ASP A 201 2.76 29.37 -5.66
CA ASP A 201 3.89 29.37 -6.59
C ASP A 201 4.54 30.77 -6.67
N SER A 202 5.71 30.83 -7.29
CA SER A 202 6.44 32.07 -7.57
C SER A 202 6.73 32.16 -9.05
N TYR A 203 6.23 33.22 -9.67
CA TYR A 203 6.30 33.36 -11.11
C TYR A 203 7.31 34.44 -11.50
N THR A 204 8.09 34.16 -12.56
CA THR A 204 9.03 35.09 -13.17
C THR A 204 8.52 35.51 -14.54
N TYR A 205 8.49 36.83 -14.80
CA TYR A 205 7.96 37.40 -16.03
C TYR A 205 9.05 38.19 -16.77
N PRO A 206 9.80 37.57 -17.70
CA PRO A 206 10.74 38.30 -18.53
C PRO A 206 9.97 39.17 -19.54
N LEU A 207 10.19 40.49 -19.48
CA LEU A 207 9.63 41.41 -20.46
C LEU A 207 10.48 41.38 -21.73
N LYS A 208 9.84 41.17 -22.88
CA LYS A 208 10.49 41.23 -24.19
C LYS A 208 9.80 42.30 -25.05
N ALA A 209 10.54 43.35 -25.42
CA ALA A 209 10.08 44.36 -26.36
C ALA A 209 10.51 44.01 -27.79
N VAL A 210 9.63 44.25 -28.76
CA VAL A 210 9.89 44.04 -30.20
C VAL A 210 10.18 45.37 -30.93
N PHE A 211 9.68 46.49 -30.41
CA PHE A 211 10.08 47.83 -30.82
C PHE A 211 11.19 48.33 -29.87
N GLY A 212 12.16 49.10 -30.37
CA GLY A 212 13.35 49.57 -29.64
C GLY A 212 13.11 50.46 -28.41
N HIS A 213 11.90 50.48 -27.86
CA HIS A 213 11.61 50.99 -26.52
C HIS A 213 11.71 49.84 -25.52
N MET A 214 12.68 49.93 -24.62
CA MET A 214 12.80 48.99 -23.52
C MET A 214 11.67 49.22 -22.50
N PRO A 215 11.13 48.16 -21.87
CA PRO A 215 10.33 48.32 -20.67
C PRO A 215 11.19 49.07 -19.63
N SER A 216 10.65 50.12 -19.01
CA SER A 216 11.39 50.92 -18.03
C SER A 216 11.59 50.23 -16.68
N GLU A 217 11.06 49.01 -16.50
CA GLU A 217 11.16 48.26 -15.25
C GLU A 217 11.69 46.85 -15.44
N MET A 218 12.47 46.40 -14.45
CA MET A 218 13.06 45.07 -14.36
C MET A 218 12.00 43.99 -14.07
N PRO A 219 12.28 42.71 -14.39
CA PRO A 219 11.42 41.59 -14.06
C PRO A 219 11.10 41.58 -12.55
N ARG A 220 9.81 41.50 -12.21
CA ARG A 220 9.35 41.35 -10.81
C ARG A 220 9.00 39.89 -10.56
N ILE A 221 9.44 39.36 -9.43
CA ILE A 221 9.00 38.06 -8.91
C ILE A 221 7.75 38.34 -8.07
N GLN A 222 6.65 37.64 -8.36
CA GLN A 222 5.44 37.75 -7.57
C GLN A 222 5.01 36.36 -7.08
N LYS A 223 4.83 36.25 -5.76
CA LYS A 223 4.32 35.06 -5.08
C LYS A 223 2.82 35.22 -4.91
N ILE A 224 2.03 34.32 -5.48
CA ILE A 224 0.56 34.34 -5.48
C ILE A 224 -0.01 32.93 -5.30
#